data_AF-A0A2K6B4K9-F1
#
_entry.id   AF-A0A2K6B4K9-F1
#
_cell.length_a   1.000
_cell.length_b   1.000
_cell.length_c   1.000
_cell.angle_alpha   90.00
_cell.angle_beta   90.00
_cell.angle_gamma   90.00
#
_symmetry.space_group_name_H-M   'P 1'
#
loop_
_entity.id
_entity.type
_entity.pdbx_description
1 polymer ?
#
loop_
_entity_poly.entity_id
_entity_poly.type
_entity_poly.pdbx_seq_one_letter_code
_entity_poly.pdbx_strand_id
1 'polypeptide(L)'
;SSFPGFFWVQRACPHTGGQDKTFLFAQPSALVPQGGHVTLRCYYRDGLNNFTNFTLYKDDRSHVPVFHSRIFQESFLMGPVTPAHAGTYRCRGSYPHSPTEWSALSDPLAIRVTGVHRKPSLLALPGPLVKSGETVTLQCSQIPCLSTSFCTVR
;
A
#
# COMPACT_ATOMS: atom_id res chain seq x y z
N SER A 1 -19.33 28.39 -39.91
CA SER A 1 -18.70 28.43 -38.58
C SER A 1 -17.99 27.11 -38.35
N SER A 2 -16.67 27.11 -38.47
CA SER A 2 -15.79 25.97 -38.20
C SER A 2 -15.02 26.28 -36.93
N PHE A 3 -14.96 25.35 -35.98
CA PHE A 3 -13.72 24.99 -35.28
C PHE A 3 -13.81 23.51 -34.85
N PRO A 4 -12.80 22.68 -35.20
CA PRO A 4 -12.73 21.25 -34.92
C PRO A 4 -11.92 20.93 -33.65
N GLY A 5 -12.07 19.70 -33.15
CA GLY A 5 -10.97 18.99 -32.49
C GLY A 5 -10.94 19.00 -30.96
N PHE A 6 -11.61 18.01 -30.36
CA PHE A 6 -11.10 17.34 -29.15
C PHE A 6 -11.26 15.83 -29.36
N PHE A 7 -10.19 15.20 -29.86
CA PHE A 7 -10.04 13.75 -29.83
C PHE A 7 -9.88 13.35 -28.36
N TRP A 8 -10.95 12.82 -27.76
CA TRP A 8 -10.82 12.00 -26.58
C TRP A 8 -10.05 10.75 -26.99
N VAL A 9 -8.73 10.74 -26.79
CA VAL A 9 -8.00 9.48 -26.71
C VAL A 9 -8.42 8.84 -25.40
N GLN A 10 -9.58 8.17 -25.44
CA GLN A 10 -9.88 7.12 -24.49
C GLN A 10 -8.81 6.07 -24.73
N ARG A 11 -7.75 6.13 -23.93
CA ARG A 11 -6.89 4.98 -23.72
C ARG A 11 -7.79 3.96 -23.02
N ALA A 12 -8.51 3.20 -23.83
CA ALA A 12 -9.33 2.09 -23.39
C ALA A 12 -8.37 1.11 -22.71
N CYS A 13 -8.45 1.05 -21.37
CA CYS A 13 -7.96 -0.13 -20.68
C CYS A 13 -8.67 -1.31 -21.34
N PRO A 14 -7.97 -2.41 -21.67
CA PRO A 14 -8.63 -3.57 -22.24
C PRO A 14 -9.77 -3.97 -21.30
N HIS A 15 -10.97 -4.11 -21.86
CA HIS A 15 -12.10 -4.76 -21.21
C HIS A 15 -11.74 -6.23 -21.01
N THR A 16 -10.90 -6.50 -20.00
CA THR A 16 -10.76 -7.81 -19.39
C THR A 16 -11.85 -7.90 -18.35
N GLY A 17 -12.66 -8.96 -18.44
CA GLY A 17 -13.96 -9.10 -17.81
C GLY A 17 -13.99 -8.79 -16.31
N GLY A 18 -15.21 -8.52 -15.84
CA GLY A 18 -15.50 -8.38 -14.41
C GLY A 18 -14.95 -9.58 -13.65
N GLN A 19 -13.84 -9.37 -12.96
CA GLN A 19 -13.25 -10.35 -12.07
C GLN A 19 -13.49 -9.84 -10.66
N ASP A 20 -14.23 -10.62 -9.87
CA ASP A 20 -14.46 -10.37 -8.45
C ASP A 20 -13.12 -10.15 -7.75
N LYS A 21 -12.76 -8.89 -7.50
CA LYS A 21 -11.49 -8.51 -6.91
C LYS A 21 -11.71 -8.08 -5.47
N THR A 22 -11.01 -8.71 -4.54
CA THR A 22 -11.01 -8.32 -3.12
C THR A 22 -10.18 -7.05 -2.91
N PHE A 23 -10.54 -6.24 -1.91
CA PHE A 23 -9.81 -5.03 -1.53
C PHE A 23 -9.09 -5.25 -0.21
N LEU A 24 -7.81 -4.85 -0.16
CA LEU A 24 -6.99 -4.93 1.04
C LEU A 24 -6.64 -3.52 1.52
N PHE A 25 -6.86 -3.24 2.80
CA PHE A 25 -6.50 -1.97 3.42
C PHE A 25 -5.82 -2.16 4.77
N ALA A 26 -5.06 -1.14 5.19
CA ALA A 26 -4.42 -1.09 6.50
C ALA A 26 -5.09 -0.02 7.35
N GLN A 27 -5.36 -0.35 8.61
CA GLN A 27 -5.89 0.56 9.61
C GLN A 27 -4.95 0.57 10.83
N PRO A 28 -4.53 1.75 11.34
CA PRO A 28 -4.91 3.10 10.90
C PRO A 28 -4.20 3.57 9.62
N SER A 29 -3.03 3.02 9.30
CA SER A 29 -2.27 3.38 8.10
C SER A 29 -1.33 2.24 7.68
N ALA A 30 -0.82 2.31 6.44
CA ALA A 30 0.20 1.40 5.94
C ALA A 30 1.64 1.74 6.41
N LEU A 31 1.80 2.86 7.15
CA LEU A 31 3.07 3.36 7.65
C LEU A 31 3.10 3.22 9.17
N VAL A 32 3.76 2.18 9.67
CA VAL A 32 3.62 1.75 11.06
C VAL A 32 4.94 1.91 11.80
N PRO A 33 5.00 2.58 12.95
CA PRO A 33 6.23 2.66 13.74
C PRO A 33 6.61 1.29 14.32
N GLN A 34 7.90 1.03 14.46
CA GLN A 34 8.42 -0.17 15.11
C GLN A 34 7.84 -0.32 16.53
N GLY A 35 7.39 -1.52 16.88
CA GLY A 35 6.69 -1.82 18.13
C GLY A 35 5.20 -1.46 18.14
N GLY A 36 4.70 -0.79 17.08
CA GLY A 36 3.29 -0.51 16.89
C GLY A 36 2.49 -1.73 16.43
N HIS A 37 1.22 -1.48 16.08
CA HIS A 37 0.33 -2.48 15.51
C HIS A 37 -0.41 -1.90 14.30
N VAL A 38 -0.82 -2.78 13.40
CA VAL A 38 -1.65 -2.46 12.25
C VAL A 38 -2.65 -3.58 12.03
N THR A 39 -3.87 -3.23 11.65
CA THR A 39 -4.87 -4.21 11.25
C THR A 39 -5.01 -4.17 9.74
N LEU A 40 -4.72 -5.29 9.08
CA LEU A 40 -4.98 -5.46 7.66
C LEU A 40 -6.39 -6.01 7.50
N ARG A 41 -7.19 -5.43 6.62
CA ARG A 41 -8.58 -5.83 6.39
C ARG A 41 -8.80 -6.11 4.92
N CYS A 42 -9.38 -7.28 4.64
CA CYS A 42 -9.70 -7.76 3.31
C CYS A 42 -11.21 -7.89 3.18
N TYR A 43 -11.82 -7.21 2.22
CA TYR A 43 -13.27 -7.27 2.02
C TYR A 43 -13.63 -7.13 0.54
N TYR A 44 -14.87 -7.47 0.19
CA TYR A 44 -15.40 -7.37 -1.16
C TYR A 44 -16.29 -6.13 -1.32
N ARG A 45 -16.17 -5.43 -2.44
CA ARG A 45 -16.85 -4.14 -2.65
C ARG A 45 -18.33 -4.30 -3.03
N ASP A 46 -18.71 -5.39 -3.69
CA ASP A 46 -19.99 -5.43 -4.41
C ASP A 46 -21.05 -6.37 -3.82
N GLY A 47 -20.85 -6.94 -2.63
CA GLY A 47 -21.93 -7.56 -1.82
C GLY A 47 -22.73 -8.73 -2.42
N LEU A 48 -22.47 -9.14 -3.66
CA LEU A 48 -23.17 -10.22 -4.35
C LEU A 48 -22.64 -11.61 -3.95
N ASN A 49 -21.37 -11.68 -3.53
CA ASN A 49 -20.69 -12.90 -3.13
C ASN A 49 -20.11 -12.71 -1.72
N ASN A 50 -20.71 -13.37 -0.72
CA ASN A 50 -20.19 -13.36 0.65
C ASN A 50 -18.99 -14.29 0.75
N PHE A 51 -17.76 -13.88 0.43
CA PHE A 51 -16.59 -14.75 0.65
C PHE A 51 -16.54 -15.21 2.11
N THR A 52 -16.44 -16.52 2.32
CA THR A 52 -16.41 -17.14 3.66
C THR A 52 -15.03 -17.14 4.27
N ASN A 53 -14.02 -17.32 3.42
CA ASN A 53 -12.63 -17.45 3.82
C ASN A 53 -11.77 -16.48 3.03
N PHE A 54 -11.07 -15.60 3.75
CA PHE A 54 -10.03 -14.78 3.16
C PHE A 54 -8.67 -15.42 3.41
N THR A 55 -7.71 -15.17 2.55
CA THR A 55 -6.31 -15.52 2.80
C THR A 55 -5.42 -14.34 2.45
N LEU A 56 -4.53 -14.02 3.38
CA LEU A 56 -3.51 -12.99 3.23
C LEU A 56 -2.17 -13.62 2.81
N TYR A 57 -1.53 -13.00 1.83
CA TYR A 57 -0.23 -13.38 1.30
C TYR A 57 0.74 -12.21 1.42
N LYS A 58 2.01 -12.52 1.64
CA LYS A 58 3.13 -11.59 1.56
C LYS A 58 3.98 -11.99 0.35
N ASP A 59 4.32 -11.03 -0.50
CA ASP A 59 5.05 -11.29 -1.75
C ASP A 59 6.51 -11.68 -1.50
N ASP A 60 7.13 -11.08 -0.48
CA ASP A 60 8.48 -11.48 -0.10
C ASP A 60 8.39 -12.84 0.59
N ARG A 61 9.06 -13.84 0.03
CA ARG A 61 9.13 -15.21 0.55
C ARG A 61 9.97 -15.30 1.84
N SER A 62 10.09 -14.21 2.60
CA SER A 62 10.84 -14.22 3.85
C SER A 62 10.01 -14.94 4.92
N HIS A 63 10.62 -15.94 5.54
CA HIS A 63 10.07 -16.67 6.68
C HIS A 63 9.99 -15.74 7.89
N VAL A 64 9.01 -14.85 7.92
CA VAL A 64 8.58 -14.21 9.16
C VAL A 64 7.67 -15.21 9.87
N PRO A 65 7.95 -15.62 11.12
CA PRO A 65 7.21 -16.70 11.79
C PRO A 65 5.73 -16.41 12.07
N VAL A 66 5.20 -15.26 11.67
CA VAL A 66 3.92 -14.74 12.18
C VAL A 66 2.73 -15.10 11.27
N PHE A 67 2.94 -15.53 10.03
CA PHE A 67 1.85 -15.96 9.16
C PHE A 67 2.21 -17.25 8.46
N HIS A 68 1.95 -18.38 9.11
CA HIS A 68 1.82 -19.68 8.44
C HIS A 68 0.63 -19.58 7.46
N SER A 69 0.88 -19.00 6.28
CA SER A 69 0.37 -19.36 4.96
C SER A 69 -1.09 -19.80 4.79
N ARG A 70 -2.03 -19.35 5.63
CA ARG A 70 -3.49 -19.34 5.45
C ARG A 70 -4.16 -18.90 6.75
N ILE A 71 -4.43 -17.60 6.87
CA ILE A 71 -5.28 -17.11 7.97
C ILE A 71 -6.66 -16.78 7.41
N PHE A 72 -7.68 -17.40 7.99
CA PHE A 72 -9.08 -17.31 7.61
C PHE A 72 -9.77 -16.19 8.40
N GLN A 73 -9.60 -14.94 7.99
CA GLN A 73 -10.28 -13.82 8.66
C GLN A 73 -10.41 -12.60 7.75
N GLU A 74 -11.48 -11.81 7.93
CA GLU A 74 -11.62 -10.53 7.22
C GLU A 74 -10.62 -9.49 7.73
N SER A 75 -10.21 -9.59 9.00
CA SER A 75 -9.30 -8.65 9.65
C SER A 75 -8.15 -9.38 10.34
N PHE A 76 -6.94 -8.86 10.16
CA PHE A 76 -5.69 -9.45 10.61
C PHE A 76 -4.92 -8.42 11.44
N LEU A 77 -4.82 -8.63 12.75
CA LEU A 77 -3.98 -7.80 13.60
C LEU A 77 -2.52 -8.22 13.47
N MET A 78 -1.67 -7.28 13.10
CA MET A 78 -0.22 -7.44 12.97
C MET A 78 0.47 -6.53 13.99
N GLY A 79 1.11 -7.12 14.99
CA GLY A 79 1.87 -6.40 16.01
C GLY A 79 2.43 -7.34 17.08
N PRO A 80 3.51 -6.96 17.80
CA PRO A 80 4.33 -5.76 17.63
C PRO A 80 5.13 -5.78 16.32
N VAL A 81 5.01 -4.71 15.52
CA VAL A 81 5.60 -4.64 14.19
C VAL A 81 7.12 -4.50 14.27
N THR A 82 7.81 -5.33 13.50
CA THR A 82 9.27 -5.36 13.34
C THR A 82 9.65 -5.11 11.88
N PRO A 83 10.90 -4.75 11.56
CA PRO A 83 11.34 -4.57 10.17
C PRO A 83 11.04 -5.76 9.25
N ALA A 84 10.99 -6.97 9.80
CA ALA A 84 10.64 -8.19 9.08
C ALA A 84 9.18 -8.19 8.56
N HIS A 85 8.27 -7.46 9.21
CA HIS A 85 6.88 -7.32 8.79
C HIS A 85 6.71 -6.35 7.61
N ALA A 86 7.72 -5.55 7.28
CA ALA A 86 7.68 -4.71 6.08
C ALA A 86 7.60 -5.59 4.83
N GLY A 87 6.81 -5.16 3.84
CA GLY A 87 6.65 -5.89 2.58
C GLY A 87 5.33 -5.59 1.88
N THR A 88 5.11 -6.26 0.76
CA THR A 88 3.88 -6.13 -0.04
C THR A 88 2.93 -7.26 0.28
N TYR A 89 1.70 -6.90 0.63
CA TYR A 89 0.64 -7.84 0.99
C TYR A 89 -0.45 -7.84 -0.07
N ARG A 90 -1.05 -9.01 -0.29
CA ARG A 90 -2.23 -9.20 -1.13
C ARG A 90 -3.19 -10.16 -0.43
N CYS A 91 -4.49 -10.01 -0.69
CA CYS A 91 -5.48 -10.96 -0.22
C CYS A 91 -6.29 -11.54 -1.38
N ARG A 92 -6.92 -12.69 -1.13
CA ARG A 92 -7.97 -13.27 -1.99
C ARG A 92 -9.02 -13.96 -1.10
N GLY A 93 -10.25 -14.03 -1.59
CA GLY A 93 -11.35 -14.76 -0.96
C GLY A 93 -11.63 -16.08 -1.65
N SER A 94 -12.21 -17.05 -0.94
CA SER A 94 -12.86 -18.22 -1.54
C SER A 94 -14.37 -18.07 -1.50
N TYR A 95 -15.04 -18.59 -2.54
CA TYR A 95 -16.49 -18.54 -2.63
C TYR A 95 -17.16 -19.50 -1.63
N PRO A 96 -18.35 -19.16 -1.07
CA PRO A 96 -19.09 -20.03 -0.16
C PRO A 96 -19.41 -21.40 -0.71
N HIS A 97 -19.79 -21.44 -1.99
CA HIS A 97 -20.29 -22.63 -2.68
C HIS A 97 -19.18 -23.41 -3.38
N SER A 98 -17.99 -22.82 -3.52
CA SER A 98 -16.82 -23.43 -4.16
C SER A 98 -15.53 -23.04 -3.41
N PRO A 99 -15.25 -23.64 -2.23
CA PRO A 99 -14.06 -23.32 -1.44
C PRO A 99 -12.73 -23.66 -2.12
N THR A 100 -12.76 -24.44 -3.20
CA THR A 100 -11.61 -24.72 -4.08
C THR A 100 -11.35 -23.60 -5.09
N GLU A 101 -12.32 -22.73 -5.33
CA GLU A 101 -12.25 -21.62 -6.26
C GLU A 101 -11.88 -20.34 -5.51
N TRP A 102 -10.95 -19.59 -6.09
CA TRP A 102 -10.38 -18.40 -5.47
C TRP A 102 -10.64 -17.17 -6.32
N SER A 103 -10.94 -16.05 -5.67
CA SER A 103 -11.06 -14.75 -6.31
C SER A 103 -9.73 -14.29 -6.91
N ALA A 104 -9.79 -13.26 -7.75
CA ALA A 104 -8.58 -12.54 -8.14
C ALA A 104 -7.87 -11.95 -6.91
N LEU A 105 -6.54 -11.84 -6.99
CA LEU A 105 -5.75 -11.17 -5.94
C LEU A 105 -6.11 -9.69 -5.86
N SER A 106 -6.12 -9.17 -4.63
CA SER A 106 -6.28 -7.75 -4.36
C SER A 106 -5.15 -6.91 -4.96
N ASP A 107 -5.39 -5.60 -5.01
CA ASP A 107 -4.29 -4.66 -5.21
C ASP A 107 -3.22 -4.83 -4.13
N PRO A 108 -1.93 -4.67 -4.50
CA PRO A 108 -0.83 -4.77 -3.55
C PRO A 108 -0.89 -3.65 -2.51
N LEU A 109 -0.77 -4.02 -1.24
CA LEU A 109 -0.64 -3.08 -0.13
C LEU A 109 0.75 -3.19 0.48
N ALA A 110 1.57 -2.15 0.30
CA ALA A 110 2.91 -2.10 0.86
C ALA A 110 2.89 -1.57 2.29
N ILE A 111 3.26 -2.42 3.25
CA ILE A 111 3.44 -2.03 4.65
C ILE A 111 4.89 -1.61 4.86
N ARG A 112 5.06 -0.38 5.36
CA ARG A 112 6.37 0.22 5.62
C ARG A 112 6.52 0.45 7.11
N VAL A 113 7.63 -0.04 7.67
CA VAL A 113 7.94 0.12 9.09
C VAL A 113 8.84 1.33 9.30
N THR A 114 8.44 2.26 10.18
CA THR A 114 9.20 3.47 10.52
C THR A 114 9.83 3.35 11.90
N GLY A 115 10.71 4.29 12.25
CA GLY A 115 11.39 4.30 13.56
C GLY A 115 12.55 3.31 13.70
N VAL A 116 12.86 2.54 12.65
CA VAL A 116 14.03 1.64 12.59
C VAL A 116 15.34 2.42 12.56
N HIS A 117 15.32 3.61 11.94
CA HIS A 117 16.47 4.49 11.79
C HIS A 117 16.27 5.80 12.54
N ARG A 118 17.39 6.47 12.86
CA ARG A 118 17.35 7.80 13.46
C ARG A 118 16.58 8.78 12.57
N LYS A 119 15.77 9.60 13.20
CA LYS A 119 14.95 10.61 12.52
C LYS A 119 15.86 11.55 11.71
N PRO A 120 15.65 11.71 10.39
CA PRO A 120 16.36 12.70 9.60
C PRO A 120 16.04 14.13 10.05
N SER A 121 16.99 15.02 9.86
CA SER A 121 16.73 16.46 9.88
C SER A 121 16.35 16.91 8.47
N LEU A 122 15.27 17.68 8.34
CA LEU A 122 14.80 18.25 7.08
C LEU A 122 14.99 19.77 7.13
N LEU A 123 15.64 20.33 6.11
CA LEU A 123 15.83 21.76 5.93
C LEU A 123 15.15 22.21 4.64
N ALA A 124 14.50 23.37 4.68
CA ALA A 124 13.90 24.02 3.51
C ALA A 124 14.68 25.28 3.17
N LEU A 125 15.17 25.38 1.94
CA LEU A 125 15.93 26.51 1.43
C LEU A 125 15.15 27.18 0.28
N PRO A 126 15.00 28.52 0.25
CA PRO A 126 15.59 29.52 1.17
C PRO A 126 14.91 29.60 2.55
N GLY A 127 13.71 29.03 2.69
CA GLY A 127 12.98 28.97 3.95
C GLY A 127 11.67 28.18 3.80
N PRO A 128 10.94 27.95 4.88
CA PRO A 128 9.68 27.19 4.86
C PRO A 128 8.50 27.97 4.27
N LEU A 129 8.64 29.30 4.10
CA LEU A 129 7.62 30.17 3.53
C LEU A 129 8.19 30.83 2.26
N VAL A 130 7.53 30.56 1.14
CA VAL A 130 7.84 31.11 -0.19
C VAL A 130 6.54 31.46 -0.90
N LYS A 131 6.63 32.30 -1.92
CA LYS A 131 5.47 32.69 -2.73
C LYS A 131 5.07 31.55 -3.66
N SER A 132 3.79 31.55 -4.05
CA SER A 132 3.28 30.59 -5.03
C SER A 132 4.05 30.71 -6.35
N GLY A 133 4.56 29.59 -6.87
CA GLY A 133 5.36 29.53 -8.10
C GLY A 133 6.88 29.59 -7.89
N GLU A 134 7.37 29.78 -6.66
CA GLU A 134 8.81 29.71 -6.34
C GLU A 134 9.24 28.27 -6.02
N THR A 135 10.45 27.88 -6.46
CA THR A 135 10.99 26.54 -6.21
C THR A 135 11.64 26.45 -4.83
N VAL A 136 11.22 25.49 -4.01
CA VAL A 136 11.83 25.20 -2.70
C VAL A 136 12.74 23.99 -2.81
N THR A 137 13.93 24.09 -2.23
CA THR A 137 14.85 22.95 -2.10
C THR A 137 14.70 22.35 -0.70
N LEU A 138 14.27 21.09 -0.63
CA LEU A 138 14.25 20.32 0.62
C LEU A 138 15.53 19.49 0.73
N GLN A 139 16.33 19.76 1.76
CA GLN A 139 17.55 19.03 2.07
C GLN A 139 17.32 18.10 3.26
N CYS A 140 17.53 16.81 3.04
CA CYS A 140 17.47 15.79 4.09
C CYS A 140 18.91 15.47 4.55
N SER A 141 19.17 15.57 5.86
CA SER A 141 20.44 15.15 6.47
C SER A 141 20.20 14.03 7.50
N GLN A 142 20.83 12.88 7.27
CA GLN A 142 20.87 11.75 8.20
C GLN A 142 22.31 11.52 8.66
N ILE A 143 22.55 11.75 9.95
CA ILE A 143 23.85 11.48 10.58
C ILE A 143 23.65 10.17 11.38
N PRO A 144 24.19 9.00 10.97
CA PRO A 144 25.45 8.81 10.25
C PRO A 144 25.32 7.94 8.98
N CYS A 145 25.43 8.55 7.81
CA CYS A 145 26.07 8.07 6.58
C CYS A 145 25.67 9.06 5.46
N LEU A 146 26.65 9.58 4.73
CA LEU A 146 26.54 10.64 3.71
C LEU A 146 25.60 10.30 2.53
N SER A 147 24.28 10.22 2.75
CA SER A 147 23.29 10.19 1.67
C SER A 147 22.47 11.47 1.71
N THR A 148 23.01 12.54 1.14
CA THR A 148 22.24 13.77 0.90
C THR A 148 21.33 13.53 -0.30
N SER A 149 20.07 13.21 -0.04
CA SER A 149 19.05 13.09 -1.08
C SER A 149 18.39 14.46 -1.29
N PHE A 150 18.47 14.99 -2.51
CA PHE A 150 17.79 16.23 -2.90
C PHE A 150 16.43 15.88 -3.50
N CYS A 151 15.35 16.38 -2.89
CA CYS A 151 14.01 16.30 -3.46
C CYS A 151 13.59 17.72 -3.89
N THR A 152 13.52 17.96 -5.20
CA THR A 152 12.92 19.17 -5.76
C THR A 152 11.41 19.01 -5.85
N VAL A 153 10.66 19.83 -5.11
CA VAL A 153 9.22 19.96 -5.31
C VAL A 153 9.00 21.07 -6.34
N ARG A 154 8.37 20.73 -7.46
CA ARG A 154 8.11 21.64 -8.57
C ARG A 154 6.64 22.00 -8.63
#